data_AF-A0A953DGJ8-F1
#
_entry.id   AF-A0A953DGJ8-F1
#
_cell.length_a   1.000
_cell.length_b   1.000
_cell.length_c   1.000
_cell.angle_alpha   90.00
_cell.angle_beta   90.00
_cell.angle_gamma   90.00
#
_symmetry.space_group_name_H-M   'P 1'
#
loop_
_entity.id
_entity.type
_entity.pdbx_description
1 polymer ?
#
loop_
_entity_poly.entity_id
_entity_poly.type
_entity_poly.pdbx_seq_one_letter_code
_entity_poly.pdbx_strand_id
1 'polypeptide(L)'
;LKVGSNTVAFAMTSVSSGGGAMYDTIKLEVGPQVTGGGSATATPTPPPVVTQTPSPTPTATTGAACRVTYSVTSQWPGGFTASITLTNSGTTTINGWTLTFAFSAGQTITQGWNATFSQQGSQVSASSLSYNAVLSPGASSTLGFNGTWTTSNPAPTSFTLNGQSCTLA
;
A
#
# COMPACT_ATOMS: atom_id res chain seq x y z
N LEU A 1 23.57 -44.85 -40.67
CA LEU A 1 22.86 -43.62 -41.08
C LEU A 1 21.60 -43.46 -40.24
N LYS A 2 21.67 -42.68 -39.18
CA LYS A 2 20.51 -42.11 -38.50
C LYS A 2 20.97 -40.76 -37.96
N VAL A 3 20.59 -39.71 -38.69
CA VAL A 3 20.76 -38.31 -38.31
C VAL A 3 19.90 -38.09 -37.07
N GLY A 4 20.53 -37.88 -35.92
CA GLY A 4 19.84 -37.52 -34.68
C GLY A 4 19.47 -36.05 -34.73
N SER A 5 18.18 -35.74 -34.59
CA SER A 5 17.69 -34.37 -34.42
C SER A 5 18.30 -33.77 -33.16
N ASN A 6 19.12 -32.73 -33.31
CA ASN A 6 19.58 -31.93 -32.17
C ASN A 6 18.42 -31.04 -31.72
N THR A 7 17.66 -31.49 -30.72
CA THR A 7 16.76 -30.61 -29.97
C THR A 7 17.60 -29.78 -29.01
N VAL A 8 17.75 -28.49 -29.31
CA VAL A 8 18.38 -27.55 -28.38
C VAL A 8 17.35 -27.25 -27.30
N ALA A 9 17.60 -27.71 -26.07
CA ALA A 9 16.74 -27.42 -24.94
C ALA A 9 17.06 -26.00 -24.43
N PHE A 10 16.13 -25.07 -24.64
CA PHE A 10 16.21 -23.72 -24.09
C PHE A 10 15.48 -23.71 -22.74
N ALA A 11 16.24 -23.67 -21.63
CA ALA A 11 15.66 -23.44 -20.32
C ALA A 11 15.45 -21.93 -20.12
N MET A 12 14.20 -21.46 -20.23
CA MET A 12 13.86 -20.07 -19.89
C MET A 12 13.85 -19.92 -18.37
N THR A 13 14.89 -19.31 -17.83
CA THR A 13 14.97 -19.03 -16.39
C THR A 13 14.56 -17.57 -16.17
N SER A 14 13.27 -17.39 -15.86
CA SER A 14 12.61 -16.15 -15.38
C SER A 14 12.62 -14.91 -16.28
N VAL A 15 11.43 -14.32 -16.50
CA VAL A 15 11.26 -12.94 -17.00
C VAL A 15 11.03 -12.04 -15.79
N SER A 16 11.92 -11.07 -15.55
CA SER A 16 11.75 -10.05 -14.52
C SER A 16 11.24 -8.76 -15.17
N SER A 17 9.95 -8.46 -15.03
CA SER A 17 9.36 -7.21 -15.52
C SER A 17 9.57 -6.08 -14.50
N GLY A 18 10.70 -5.39 -14.59
CA GLY A 18 10.87 -4.06 -14.00
C GLY A 18 10.13 -3.04 -14.88
N GLY A 19 9.17 -2.31 -14.30
CA GLY A 19 8.41 -1.31 -15.03
C GLY A 19 9.30 -0.19 -15.58
N GLY A 20 9.24 0.04 -16.89
CA GLY A 20 9.69 1.30 -17.50
C GLY A 20 10.63 1.25 -18.71
N ALA A 21 10.45 0.34 -19.68
CA ALA A 21 10.90 0.57 -21.08
C ALA A 21 10.28 -0.46 -22.03
N MET A 22 9.70 0.00 -23.14
CA MET A 22 9.10 -0.81 -24.20
C MET A 22 10.18 -1.32 -25.18
N TYR A 23 11.13 -2.12 -24.71
CA TYR A 23 11.84 -3.13 -25.53
C TYR A 23 12.68 -4.03 -24.60
N ASP A 24 12.41 -5.32 -24.64
CA ASP A 24 13.13 -6.34 -23.86
C ASP A 24 14.43 -6.69 -24.60
N THR A 25 15.57 -6.51 -23.94
CA THR A 25 16.87 -6.92 -24.50
C THR A 25 17.21 -8.31 -23.98
N ILE A 26 17.04 -9.32 -24.83
CA ILE A 26 17.40 -10.70 -24.52
C ILE A 26 18.93 -10.82 -24.57
N LYS A 27 19.57 -10.97 -23.40
CA LYS A 27 21.00 -11.36 -23.34
C LYS A 27 21.11 -12.87 -23.58
N LEU A 28 21.72 -13.23 -24.71
CA LEU A 28 22.09 -14.60 -25.07
C LEU A 28 23.56 -14.81 -24.71
N GLU A 29 23.86 -15.45 -23.58
CA GLU A 29 25.23 -15.84 -23.24
C GLU A 29 25.47 -17.29 -23.66
N VAL A 30 26.35 -17.48 -24.64
CA VAL A 30 26.80 -18.79 -25.12
C VAL A 30 28.09 -19.15 -24.40
N GLY A 31 28.05 -20.16 -23.53
CA GLY A 31 29.23 -20.68 -22.83
C GLY A 31 30.11 -21.55 -23.75
N PRO A 32 31.44 -21.59 -23.53
CA PRO A 32 32.35 -22.37 -24.36
C PRO A 32 32.25 -23.87 -24.08
N GLN A 33 32.31 -24.67 -25.15
CA GLN A 33 32.42 -26.13 -25.09
C GLN A 33 33.88 -26.51 -24.81
N VAL A 34 34.15 -27.36 -23.83
CA VAL A 34 35.49 -27.94 -23.62
C VAL A 34 35.41 -29.47 -23.66
N THR A 35 36.06 -30.05 -24.67
CA THR A 35 36.33 -31.48 -24.82
C THR A 35 37.61 -31.84 -24.06
N GLY A 36 37.59 -32.90 -23.24
CA GLY A 36 38.81 -33.44 -22.65
C GLY A 36 38.55 -34.59 -21.68
N GLY A 37 38.99 -35.79 -22.04
CA GLY A 37 38.77 -37.03 -21.31
C GLY A 37 39.69 -37.27 -20.11
N GLY A 38 39.29 -38.24 -19.29
CA GLY A 38 40.05 -38.81 -18.18
C GLY A 38 39.15 -39.16 -17.00
N SER A 39 38.67 -40.41 -16.93
CA SER A 39 37.86 -40.89 -15.79
C SER A 39 38.73 -41.68 -14.83
N ALA A 40 39.27 -41.01 -13.83
CA ALA A 40 39.73 -41.62 -12.60
C ALA A 40 38.56 -41.69 -11.62
N THR A 41 38.32 -42.85 -11.02
CA THR A 41 37.25 -43.09 -10.05
C THR A 41 37.56 -42.38 -8.74
N ALA A 42 36.85 -41.29 -8.44
CA ALA A 42 36.86 -40.63 -7.14
C ALA A 42 35.55 -40.94 -6.39
N THR A 43 35.69 -41.37 -5.13
CA THR A 43 34.59 -41.62 -4.19
C THR A 43 33.81 -40.33 -3.92
N PRO A 44 32.46 -40.32 -3.96
CA PRO A 44 31.68 -39.11 -3.72
C PRO A 44 31.63 -38.75 -2.22
N THR A 45 32.13 -37.58 -1.86
CA THR A 45 31.88 -36.91 -0.58
C THR A 45 30.47 -36.33 -0.58
N PRO A 46 29.66 -36.47 0.49
CA PRO A 46 28.32 -35.90 0.53
C PRO A 46 28.35 -34.35 0.47
N PRO A 47 27.41 -33.71 -0.23
CA PRO A 47 27.34 -32.26 -0.35
C PRO A 47 26.99 -31.59 0.99
N PRO A 48 27.43 -30.34 1.22
CA PRO A 48 27.09 -29.59 2.44
C PRO A 48 25.60 -29.29 2.50
N VAL A 49 24.98 -29.57 3.65
CA VAL A 49 23.59 -29.19 3.93
C VAL A 49 23.53 -27.68 4.16
N VAL A 50 22.85 -26.96 3.28
CA VAL A 50 22.56 -25.53 3.45
C VAL A 50 21.44 -25.36 4.46
N THR A 51 21.80 -24.94 5.68
CA THR A 51 20.84 -24.47 6.69
C THR A 51 20.23 -23.17 6.20
N GLN A 52 18.96 -23.20 5.76
CA GLN A 52 18.23 -21.99 5.38
C GLN A 52 17.96 -21.15 6.63
N THR A 53 18.55 -19.95 6.69
CA THR A 53 18.19 -18.96 7.70
C THR A 53 16.72 -18.56 7.49
N PRO A 54 15.84 -18.69 8.50
CA PRO A 54 14.45 -18.28 8.34
C PRO A 54 14.38 -16.78 8.03
N SER A 55 13.67 -16.44 6.96
CA SER A 55 13.30 -15.05 6.64
C SER A 55 12.49 -14.48 7.81
N PRO A 56 12.77 -13.26 8.28
CA PRO A 56 12.00 -12.66 9.37
C PRO A 56 10.53 -12.57 8.92
N THR A 57 9.65 -13.27 9.65
CA THR A 57 8.20 -13.08 9.51
C THR A 57 7.92 -11.65 9.94
N PRO A 58 7.34 -10.78 9.09
CA PRO A 58 6.96 -9.44 9.52
C PRO A 58 6.02 -9.59 10.71
N THR A 59 6.47 -9.12 11.87
CA THR A 59 5.62 -9.05 13.06
C THR A 59 4.49 -8.09 12.69
N ALA A 60 3.25 -8.58 12.71
CA ALA A 60 2.09 -7.72 12.53
C ALA A 60 2.10 -6.72 13.69
N THR A 61 2.62 -5.52 13.44
CA THR A 61 2.56 -4.41 14.38
C THR A 61 1.08 -4.17 14.64
N THR A 62 0.64 -4.39 15.88
CA THR A 62 -0.69 -4.00 16.38
C THR A 62 -0.77 -2.47 16.52
N GLY A 63 -0.33 -1.76 15.47
CA GLY A 63 -0.46 -0.33 15.29
C GLY A 63 -1.64 -0.07 14.37
N ALA A 64 -2.28 1.07 14.55
CA ALA A 64 -3.33 1.53 13.65
C ALA A 64 -2.91 1.36 12.18
N ALA A 65 -3.71 0.64 11.39
CA ALA A 65 -3.49 0.47 9.95
C ALA A 65 -3.71 1.78 9.16
N CYS A 66 -4.06 2.87 9.85
CA CYS A 66 -4.26 4.19 9.28
C CYS A 66 -3.65 5.30 10.14
N ARG A 67 -3.20 6.33 9.44
CA ARG A 67 -2.77 7.61 10.00
C ARG A 67 -3.65 8.71 9.41
N VAL A 68 -4.05 9.66 10.25
CA VAL A 68 -4.90 10.79 9.86
C VAL A 68 -4.26 12.09 10.29
N THR A 69 -4.14 13.04 9.36
CA THR A 69 -3.84 14.44 9.65
C THR A 69 -5.11 15.25 9.46
N TYR A 70 -5.47 16.06 10.45
CA TYR A 70 -6.60 16.98 10.36
C TYR A 70 -6.09 18.41 10.52
N SER A 71 -6.43 19.29 9.58
CA SER A 71 -6.00 20.69 9.60
C SER A 71 -7.16 21.61 9.23
N VAL A 72 -7.42 22.63 10.05
CA VAL A 72 -8.28 23.75 9.68
C VAL A 72 -7.45 24.69 8.81
N THR A 73 -7.75 24.74 7.51
CA THR A 73 -6.98 25.53 6.53
C THR A 73 -7.40 26.99 6.50
N SER A 74 -8.65 27.28 6.86
CA SER A 74 -9.18 28.63 6.99
C SER A 74 -10.34 28.64 7.99
N GLN A 75 -10.52 29.73 8.72
CA GLN A 75 -11.62 29.90 9.67
C GLN A 75 -12.06 31.36 9.71
N TRP A 76 -13.38 31.57 9.82
CA TRP A 76 -14.02 32.89 9.93
C TRP A 76 -15.19 32.80 10.94
N PRO A 77 -15.80 33.93 11.34
CA PRO A 77 -16.95 33.89 12.24
C PRO A 77 -18.08 33.01 11.68
N GLY A 78 -18.40 31.94 12.40
CA GLY A 78 -19.48 31.02 12.03
C GLY A 78 -19.12 29.92 11.03
N GLY A 79 -17.91 29.91 10.47
CA GLY A 79 -17.51 28.90 9.47
C GLY A 79 -16.03 28.59 9.41
N PHE A 80 -15.72 27.45 8.79
CA PHE A 80 -14.35 26.98 8.62
C PHE A 80 -14.22 26.06 7.41
N THR A 81 -13.00 25.94 6.91
CA THR A 81 -12.59 24.94 5.94
C THR A 81 -11.56 24.03 6.59
N ALA A 82 -11.76 22.73 6.47
CA ALA A 82 -10.84 21.72 6.96
C ALA A 82 -10.38 20.79 5.84
N SER A 83 -9.13 20.35 5.96
CA SER A 83 -8.53 19.30 5.14
C SER A 83 -8.17 18.13 6.04
N ILE A 84 -8.45 16.93 5.56
CA ILE A 84 -8.05 15.67 6.17
C ILE A 84 -7.16 14.95 5.18
N THR A 85 -6.02 14.44 5.64
CA THR A 85 -5.20 13.50 4.88
C THR A 85 -5.28 12.15 5.56
N LEU A 86 -5.79 11.16 4.84
CA LEU A 86 -5.90 9.79 5.26
C LEU A 86 -4.80 8.96 4.60
N THR A 87 -3.93 8.36 5.40
CA THR A 87 -2.83 7.52 4.93
C THR A 87 -3.05 6.08 5.39
N ASN A 88 -2.90 5.11 4.48
CA ASN A 88 -2.82 3.70 4.85
C ASN A 88 -1.41 3.40 5.37
N SER A 89 -1.27 3.28 6.69
CA SER A 89 0.00 2.93 7.36
C SER A 89 0.14 1.42 7.58
N GLY A 90 -0.84 0.62 7.17
CA GLY A 90 -0.80 -0.83 7.23
C GLY A 90 -0.04 -1.47 6.06
N THR A 91 -0.06 -2.79 6.02
CA THR A 91 0.60 -3.62 4.99
C THR A 91 -0.34 -4.16 3.93
N THR A 92 -1.65 -3.95 4.09
CA THR A 92 -2.69 -4.43 3.18
C THR A 92 -3.35 -3.29 2.42
N THR A 93 -3.63 -3.49 1.13
CA THR A 93 -4.42 -2.55 0.33
C THR A 93 -5.86 -2.47 0.84
N ILE A 94 -6.38 -1.26 0.97
CA ILE A 94 -7.76 -0.98 1.35
C ILE A 94 -8.56 -0.71 0.09
N ASN A 95 -9.64 -1.46 -0.12
CA ASN A 95 -10.54 -1.32 -1.27
C ASN A 95 -11.87 -0.72 -0.78
N GLY A 96 -12.03 0.59 -0.97
CA GLY A 96 -13.12 1.36 -0.39
C GLY A 96 -12.82 1.71 1.06
N TRP A 97 -12.96 2.98 1.39
CA TRP A 97 -12.75 3.46 2.74
C TRP A 97 -13.90 4.32 3.23
N THR A 98 -14.19 4.18 4.52
CA THR A 98 -15.09 5.05 5.29
C THR A 98 -14.34 5.51 6.52
N LEU A 99 -14.08 6.81 6.57
CA LEU A 99 -13.50 7.49 7.71
C LEU A 99 -14.62 7.97 8.62
N THR A 100 -14.57 7.63 9.90
CA THR A 100 -15.54 8.07 10.91
C THR A 100 -14.84 8.89 11.99
N PHE A 101 -15.44 9.99 12.40
CA PHE A 101 -14.99 10.82 13.51
C PHE A 101 -16.17 11.54 14.16
N ALA A 102 -15.93 12.22 15.28
CA ALA A 102 -16.96 12.98 15.99
C ALA A 102 -16.51 14.40 16.28
N PHE A 103 -17.41 15.36 16.07
CA PHE A 103 -17.26 16.73 16.52
C PHE A 103 -17.71 16.89 17.97
N SER A 104 -16.92 17.60 18.77
CA SER A 104 -17.16 17.75 20.21
C SER A 104 -17.89 19.05 20.60
N ALA A 105 -18.02 20.02 19.68
CA ALA A 105 -18.58 21.33 19.97
C ALA A 105 -19.73 21.74 19.03
N GLY A 106 -20.45 20.75 18.48
CA GLY A 106 -21.63 20.99 17.63
C GLY A 106 -21.31 21.50 16.23
N GLN A 107 -20.08 21.32 15.74
CA GLN A 107 -19.75 21.68 14.37
C GLN A 107 -20.56 20.87 13.37
N THR A 108 -20.94 21.50 12.26
CA THR A 108 -21.77 20.86 11.21
C THR A 108 -21.10 21.00 9.86
N ILE A 109 -20.99 19.92 9.10
CA ILE A 109 -20.49 19.95 7.73
C ILE A 109 -21.56 20.52 6.80
N THR A 110 -21.18 21.48 5.95
CA THR A 110 -22.09 22.10 4.98
C THR A 110 -21.83 21.64 3.55
N GLN A 111 -20.57 21.43 3.19
CA GLN A 111 -20.18 20.95 1.85
C GLN A 111 -18.84 20.24 1.93
N GLY A 112 -18.73 19.07 1.28
CA GLY A 112 -17.49 18.31 1.21
C GLY A 112 -17.05 18.02 -0.23
N TRP A 113 -15.79 17.65 -0.38
CA TRP A 113 -15.20 17.19 -1.64
C TRP A 113 -14.21 16.05 -1.39
N ASN A 114 -13.92 15.31 -2.47
CA ASN A 114 -13.09 14.10 -2.46
C ASN A 114 -13.57 12.97 -1.52
N ALA A 115 -14.77 13.12 -0.96
CA ALA A 115 -15.49 12.11 -0.20
C ALA A 115 -16.98 12.47 -0.16
N THR A 116 -17.82 11.46 0.04
CA THR A 116 -19.24 11.67 0.38
C THR A 116 -19.36 11.75 1.90
N PHE A 117 -19.78 12.90 2.41
CA PHE A 117 -19.95 13.12 3.85
C PHE A 117 -21.40 12.90 4.27
N SER A 118 -21.59 12.28 5.44
CA SER A 118 -22.86 12.16 6.14
C SER A 118 -22.63 12.46 7.62
N GLN A 119 -23.51 13.23 8.24
CA GLN A 119 -23.41 13.61 9.63
C GLN A 119 -24.73 13.31 10.36
N GLN A 120 -24.64 12.66 11.52
CA GLN A 120 -25.75 12.39 12.43
C GLN A 120 -25.37 12.89 13.82
N GLY A 121 -25.97 14.01 14.24
CA GLY A 121 -25.53 14.71 15.44
C GLY A 121 -24.05 15.07 15.37
N SER A 122 -23.27 14.61 16.35
CA SER A 122 -21.82 14.80 16.38
C SER A 122 -21.03 13.86 15.48
N GLN A 123 -21.59 12.71 15.08
CA GLN A 123 -20.86 11.68 14.35
C GLN A 123 -20.85 11.99 12.84
N VAL A 124 -19.67 11.97 12.26
CA VAL A 124 -19.44 12.18 10.82
C VAL A 124 -18.87 10.92 10.20
N SER A 125 -19.40 10.54 9.04
CA SER A 125 -18.85 9.50 8.17
C SER A 125 -18.48 10.12 6.82
N ALA A 126 -17.26 9.88 6.35
CA ALA A 126 -16.77 10.28 5.04
C ALA A 126 -16.38 9.04 4.24
N SER A 127 -17.08 8.78 3.14
CA SER A 127 -16.86 7.61 2.29
C SER A 127 -16.13 7.98 1.00
N SER A 128 -15.24 7.10 0.56
CA SER A 128 -14.49 7.25 -0.68
C SER A 128 -15.39 7.39 -1.91
N LEU A 129 -14.88 8.08 -2.92
CA LEU A 129 -15.43 8.09 -4.27
C LEU A 129 -14.74 7.01 -5.11
N SER A 130 -15.34 6.65 -6.25
CA SER A 130 -14.82 5.57 -7.11
C SER A 130 -13.36 5.75 -7.52
N TYR A 131 -12.93 6.99 -7.79
CA TYR A 131 -11.58 7.29 -8.25
C TYR A 131 -10.51 7.27 -7.15
N ASN A 132 -10.89 7.35 -5.87
CA ASN A 132 -9.96 7.37 -4.74
C ASN A 132 -10.25 6.28 -3.69
N ALA A 133 -11.05 5.27 -4.05
CA ALA A 133 -11.44 4.18 -3.17
C ALA A 133 -10.27 3.27 -2.77
N VAL A 134 -9.25 3.15 -3.62
CA VAL A 134 -8.13 2.24 -3.37
C VAL A 134 -6.98 2.96 -2.68
N LEU A 135 -6.58 2.46 -1.52
CA LEU A 135 -5.40 2.92 -0.78
C LEU A 135 -4.44 1.76 -0.57
N SER A 136 -3.41 1.68 -1.43
CA SER A 136 -2.27 0.78 -1.22
C SER A 136 -1.50 1.14 0.07
N PRO A 137 -0.70 0.22 0.63
CA PRO A 137 0.21 0.53 1.73
C PRO A 137 1.07 1.77 1.44
N GLY A 138 1.09 2.72 2.38
CA GLY A 138 1.77 4.01 2.25
C GLY A 138 1.05 5.06 1.40
N ALA A 139 0.00 4.70 0.66
CA ALA A 139 -0.77 5.64 -0.13
C ALA A 139 -1.66 6.54 0.74
N SER A 140 -1.98 7.72 0.22
CA SER A 140 -2.82 8.70 0.92
C SER A 140 -3.94 9.24 0.03
N SER A 141 -5.06 9.59 0.66
CA SER A 141 -6.16 10.36 0.06
C SER A 141 -6.39 11.63 0.86
N THR A 142 -6.53 12.76 0.17
CA THR A 142 -6.83 14.05 0.80
C THR A 142 -8.25 14.45 0.49
N LEU A 143 -9.02 14.67 1.54
CA LEU A 143 -10.42 15.07 1.53
C LEU A 143 -10.58 16.37 2.30
N GLY A 144 -11.63 17.12 1.97
CA GLY A 144 -11.87 18.39 2.62
C GLY A 144 -13.33 18.75 2.66
N PHE A 145 -13.65 19.68 3.53
CA PHE A 145 -15.02 20.17 3.70
C PHE A 145 -15.04 21.58 4.27
N ASN A 146 -16.13 22.27 3.99
CA ASN A 146 -16.58 23.45 4.71
C ASN A 146 -17.55 23.01 5.80
N GLY A 147 -17.48 23.68 6.95
CA GLY A 147 -18.40 23.47 8.06
C GLY A 147 -18.70 24.76 8.80
N THR A 148 -19.66 24.69 9.72
CA THR A 148 -20.06 25.75 10.63
C THR A 148 -19.69 25.41 12.07
N TRP A 149 -19.47 26.44 12.87
CA TRP A 149 -19.23 26.36 14.31
C TRP A 149 -19.89 27.56 14.99
N THR A 150 -20.25 27.44 16.27
CA THR A 150 -20.96 28.49 17.00
C THR A 150 -20.08 29.12 18.08
N THR A 151 -19.67 28.34 19.08
CA THR A 151 -18.90 28.83 20.22
C THR A 151 -17.41 28.54 20.08
N SER A 152 -17.05 27.33 19.67
CA SER A 152 -15.65 26.91 19.50
C SER A 152 -15.53 25.89 18.38
N ASN A 153 -14.32 25.73 17.85
CA ASN A 153 -14.00 24.77 16.80
C ASN A 153 -12.82 23.85 17.16
N PRO A 154 -12.93 23.00 18.20
CA PRO A 154 -11.92 21.99 18.50
C PRO A 154 -11.84 20.94 17.38
N ALA A 155 -10.61 20.54 17.03
CA ALA A 155 -10.39 19.43 16.12
C ALA A 155 -10.86 18.10 16.73
N PRO A 156 -11.37 17.14 15.93
CA PRO A 156 -11.66 15.80 16.40
C PRO A 156 -10.39 15.11 16.91
N THR A 157 -10.51 14.33 17.97
CA THR A 157 -9.36 13.65 18.63
C THR A 157 -9.30 12.15 18.34
N SER A 158 -10.32 11.58 17.70
CA SER A 158 -10.41 10.17 17.38
C SER A 158 -10.98 9.96 15.98
N PHE A 159 -10.32 9.09 15.22
CA PHE A 159 -10.73 8.71 13.88
C PHE A 159 -10.70 7.20 13.75
N THR A 160 -11.65 6.64 13.00
CA THR A 160 -11.63 5.23 12.62
C THR A 160 -11.76 5.08 11.11
N LEU A 161 -11.03 4.12 10.54
CA LEU A 161 -11.09 3.74 9.13
C LEU A 161 -11.67 2.34 9.04
N ASN A 162 -12.85 2.20 8.42
CA ASN A 162 -13.57 0.92 8.32
C ASN A 162 -13.71 0.22 9.69
N GLY A 163 -13.90 1.00 10.76
CA GLY A 163 -14.01 0.53 12.15
C GLY A 163 -12.69 0.34 12.89
N GLN A 164 -11.52 0.44 12.23
CA GLN A 164 -10.21 0.36 12.88
C GLN A 164 -9.74 1.74 13.34
N SER A 165 -9.21 1.85 14.57
CA SER A 165 -8.71 3.14 15.08
C SER A 165 -7.51 3.63 14.28
N CYS A 166 -7.49 4.92 13.95
CA CYS A 166 -6.37 5.58 13.31
C CYS A 166 -5.49 6.32 14.31
N THR A 167 -4.21 6.43 14.00
CA THR A 167 -3.31 7.34 14.71
C THR A 167 -3.45 8.75 14.17
N LEU A 168 -3.43 9.73 15.07
CA LEU A 168 -3.31 11.14 14.68
C LEU A 168 -1.85 11.50 14.41
N ALA A 169 -1.66 12.34 13.39
CA ALA A 169 -0.35 12.79 12.94
C ALA A 169 -0.01 14.21 13.38
#